data_AF-X5UV85-F1
#
_entry.id   AF-X5UV85-F1
#
_cell.length_a   1.000
_cell.length_b   1.000
_cell.length_c   1.000
_cell.angle_alpha   90.00
_cell.angle_beta   90.00
_cell.angle_gamma   90.00
#
_symmetry.space_group_name_H-M   'P 1'
#
loop_
_entity.id
_entity.type
_entity.pdbx_description
1 polymer ?
#
loop_
_entity_poly.entity_id
_entity_poly.type
_entity_poly.pdbx_seq_one_letter_code
_entity_poly.pdbx_strand_id
1 'polypeptide(L)'
;MNRFLFVMGDFLSRPPGFYVLLVAMLLCTALVPFGLTNVVTYALSVAAIVITGVVLIQGYRDTAAIHAKLDEIIVSLNETRNDVVGLEHAEPEEIREKLQTLEEEAMKAVRPPH
;
A
#
# COMPACT_ATOMS: atom_id res chain seq x y z
N MET A 1 14.20 -18.83 5.11
CA MET A 1 12.84 -18.63 5.68
C MET A 1 12.03 -17.54 4.96
N ASN A 2 12.63 -16.45 4.46
CA ASN A 2 11.86 -15.35 3.83
C ASN A 2 11.24 -15.65 2.47
N ARG A 3 11.80 -16.58 1.68
CA ARG A 3 11.32 -16.87 0.31
C ARG A 3 9.91 -17.44 0.27
N PHE A 4 9.53 -18.26 1.25
CA PHE A 4 8.22 -18.90 1.28
C PHE A 4 7.11 -17.88 1.63
N LEU A 5 7.36 -17.02 2.62
CA LEU A 5 6.47 -15.90 2.94
C LEU A 5 6.35 -14.93 1.76
N PHE A 6 7.45 -14.69 1.04
CA PHE A 6 7.46 -13.86 -0.16
C PHE A 6 6.63 -14.43 -1.31
N VAL A 7 6.81 -15.72 -1.61
CA VAL A 7 6.08 -16.41 -2.69
C VAL A 7 4.60 -16.54 -2.32
N MET A 8 4.29 -16.88 -1.07
CA MET A 8 2.91 -16.91 -0.59
C MET A 8 2.28 -15.53 -0.67
N GLY A 9 3.01 -14.48 -0.29
CA GLY A 9 2.48 -13.12 -0.37
C GLY A 9 2.26 -12.65 -1.80
N ASP A 10 3.22 -12.85 -2.70
CA ASP A 10 3.12 -12.48 -4.12
C ASP A 10 2.03 -13.29 -4.82
N PHE A 11 1.77 -14.52 -4.38
CA PHE A 11 0.64 -15.31 -4.88
C PHE A 11 -0.69 -14.77 -4.36
N LEU A 12 -0.80 -14.47 -3.07
CA LEU A 12 -2.01 -13.94 -2.43
C LEU A 12 -2.44 -12.57 -3.00
N SER A 13 -1.49 -11.72 -3.41
CA SER A 13 -1.77 -10.38 -3.91
C SER A 13 -2.04 -10.28 -5.41
N ARG A 14 -1.88 -11.40 -6.14
CA ARG A 14 -2.24 -11.47 -7.56
C ARG A 14 -3.70 -11.91 -7.74
N PRO A 15 -4.36 -11.51 -8.84
CA PRO A 15 -5.72 -11.96 -9.17
C PRO A 15 -6.01 -13.47 -8.97
N PRO A 16 -5.12 -14.41 -9.35
CA PRO A 16 -5.32 -15.84 -9.08
C PRO A 16 -5.40 -16.20 -7.58
N GLY A 17 -4.58 -15.58 -6.71
CA GLY A 17 -4.63 -15.84 -5.27
C GLY A 17 -5.94 -15.41 -4.64
N PHE A 18 -6.50 -14.30 -5.11
CA PHE A 18 -7.82 -13.82 -4.69
C PHE A 18 -8.93 -14.84 -4.99
N TYR A 19 -8.95 -15.42 -6.21
CA TYR A 19 -9.93 -16.44 -6.56
C TYR A 19 -9.79 -17.71 -5.70
N VAL A 20 -8.56 -18.14 -5.42
CA VAL A 20 -8.30 -19.29 -4.54
C VAL A 20 -8.82 -19.04 -3.12
N LEU A 21 -8.59 -17.84 -2.59
CA LEU A 21 -9.10 -17.43 -1.28
C LEU A 21 -10.63 -17.37 -1.25
N LEU A 22 -11.26 -16.85 -2.31
CA LEU A 22 -12.72 -16.83 -2.45
C LEU A 22 -13.33 -18.24 -2.42
N VAL A 23 -12.74 -19.17 -3.17
CA VAL A 23 -13.17 -20.57 -3.18
C VAL A 23 -12.95 -21.22 -1.81
N ALA A 24 -11.80 -20.99 -1.17
CA ALA A 24 -11.53 -21.49 0.17
C ALA A 24 -12.52 -20.94 1.21
N MET A 25 -12.90 -19.67 1.11
CA MET A 25 -13.89 -19.03 1.97
C MET A 25 -15.29 -19.63 1.76
N LEU A 26 -15.69 -19.87 0.51
CA LEU A 26 -16.96 -20.53 0.19
C LEU A 26 -17.01 -21.97 0.73
N LEU A 27 -15.93 -22.74 0.55
CA LEU A 27 -15.81 -24.10 1.09
C LEU A 27 -15.88 -24.12 2.62
N CYS A 28 -15.15 -23.21 3.28
CA CYS A 28 -15.20 -23.05 4.72
C CYS A 28 -16.62 -22.71 5.20
N THR A 29 -17.29 -21.77 4.55
CA THR A 29 -18.67 -21.37 4.88
C THR A 29 -19.65 -22.53 4.71
N ALA A 30 -19.47 -23.36 3.68
CA ALA A 30 -20.28 -24.56 3.47
C ALA A 30 -20.08 -25.64 4.54
N LEU A 31 -18.95 -25.63 5.27
CA LEU A 31 -18.65 -26.56 6.37
C LEU A 31 -19.27 -26.14 7.72
N VAL A 32 -19.69 -24.88 7.87
CA VAL A 32 -20.36 -24.35 9.08
C VAL A 32 -21.62 -25.14 9.50
N PRO A 33 -22.57 -25.49 8.60
CA PRO A 33 -23.77 -26.25 8.98
C PRO A 33 -23.48 -27.67 9.51
N PHE A 34 -22.26 -28.19 9.38
CA PHE A 34 -21.85 -29.50 9.91
C PHE A 34 -21.40 -29.44 11.39
N GLY A 35 -21.61 -28.33 12.10
CA GLY A 35 -21.25 -28.18 13.51
C GLY A 35 -19.78 -27.84 13.76
N LEU A 36 -19.00 -27.61 12.69
CA LEU A 36 -17.59 -27.21 12.74
C LEU A 36 -17.40 -25.68 12.89
N THR A 37 -18.45 -24.94 13.22
CA THR A 37 -18.49 -23.47 13.25
C THR A 37 -17.31 -22.84 13.98
N ASN A 38 -16.93 -23.37 15.15
CA ASN A 38 -15.81 -22.81 15.93
C ASN A 38 -14.47 -22.96 15.22
N VAL A 39 -14.21 -24.13 14.62
CA VAL A 39 -12.96 -24.43 13.91
C VAL A 39 -12.86 -23.61 12.63
N VAL A 40 -13.95 -23.56 11.86
CA VAL A 40 -14.04 -22.79 10.62
C VAL A 40 -13.86 -21.30 10.89
N THR A 41 -14.57 -20.77 11.88
CA THR A 41 -14.48 -19.34 12.24
C THR A 41 -13.06 -18.98 12.66
N TYR A 42 -12.44 -19.78 13.54
CA TYR A 42 -11.07 -19.55 13.97
C TYR A 42 -10.07 -19.58 12.80
N ALA A 43 -10.19 -20.58 11.92
CA ALA A 43 -9.34 -20.70 10.74
C ALA A 43 -9.48 -19.50 9.79
N LEU A 44 -10.72 -19.04 9.54
CA LEU A 44 -10.98 -17.86 8.72
C LEU A 44 -10.42 -16.57 9.35
N SER A 45 -10.56 -16.40 10.67
CA SER A 45 -9.99 -15.24 11.38
C SER A 45 -8.47 -15.20 11.28
N VAL A 46 -7.79 -16.33 11.51
CA VAL A 46 -6.32 -16.41 11.39
C VAL A 46 -5.89 -16.13 9.95
N ALA A 47 -6.58 -16.72 8.96
CA ALA A 47 -6.29 -16.47 7.55
C ALA A 47 -6.44 -14.97 7.19
N ALA A 48 -7.51 -14.33 7.63
CA ALA A 48 -7.75 -12.90 7.38
C ALA A 48 -6.63 -12.02 7.95
N ILE A 49 -6.16 -12.28 9.17
CA ILE A 49 -5.06 -11.54 9.80
C ILE A 49 -3.76 -11.73 9.00
N VAL A 50 -3.43 -12.97 8.62
CA VAL A 50 -2.20 -13.26 7.84
C VAL A 50 -2.23 -12.58 6.47
N ILE A 51 -3.36 -12.68 5.76
CA ILE A 51 -3.54 -12.03 4.44
C ILE A 51 -3.38 -10.51 4.58
N THR A 52 -4.07 -9.92 5.57
CA THR A 52 -4.00 -8.46 5.83
C THR A 52 -2.57 -8.02 6.12
N GLY A 53 -1.85 -8.77 6.96
CA GLY A 53 -0.45 -8.49 7.27
C GLY A 53 0.45 -8.53 6.04
N VAL A 54 0.27 -9.54 5.18
CA VAL A 54 1.01 -9.66 3.91
C VAL A 54 0.73 -8.47 2.99
N VAL A 55 -0.54 -8.11 2.80
CA VAL A 55 -0.95 -7.00 1.93
C VAL A 55 -0.38 -5.68 2.43
N LEU A 56 -0.39 -5.44 3.74
CA LEU A 56 0.22 -4.24 4.35
C LEU A 56 1.72 -4.17 4.09
N ILE A 57 2.45 -5.27 4.26
CA ILE A 57 3.91 -5.33 4.01
C ILE A 57 4.22 -5.04 2.54
N GLN A 58 3.44 -5.61 1.62
CA GLN A 58 3.61 -5.37 0.20
C GLN A 58 3.30 -3.92 -0.18
N GLY A 59 2.17 -3.39 0.31
CA GLY A 59 1.78 -1.99 0.09
C GLY A 59 2.85 -1.02 0.59
N TYR A 60 3.41 -1.23 1.78
CA TYR A 60 4.50 -0.40 2.31
C TYR A 60 5.72 -0.40 1.39
N ARG A 61 6.14 -1.56 0.90
CA ARG A 61 7.30 -1.69 0.02
C ARG A 61 7.07 -1.04 -1.34
N ASP A 62 5.88 -1.22 -1.90
CA ASP A 62 5.56 -0.69 -3.23
C ASP A 62 5.43 0.84 -3.18
N THR A 63 4.85 1.40 -2.12
CA THR A 63 4.81 2.85 -1.87
C THR A 63 6.21 3.44 -1.72
N ALA A 64 7.09 2.80 -0.92
CA ALA A 64 8.47 3.27 -0.75
C ALA A 64 9.27 3.26 -2.06
N ALA A 65 9.04 2.24 -2.92
CA ALA A 65 9.68 2.18 -4.23
C ALA A 65 9.18 3.27 -5.19
N ILE A 66 7.91 3.68 -5.08
CA ILE A 66 7.36 4.81 -5.83
C ILE A 66 8.00 6.12 -5.37
N HIS A 67 8.07 6.35 -4.05
CA HIS A 67 8.67 7.57 -3.49
C HIS A 67 10.13 7.72 -3.91
N ALA A 68 10.93 6.65 -3.79
CA ALA A 68 12.34 6.69 -4.22
C ALA A 68 12.52 7.00 -5.72
N LYS A 69 11.62 6.53 -6.58
CA LYS A 69 11.66 6.86 -8.01
C LYS A 69 11.27 8.30 -8.29
N LEU A 70 10.32 8.86 -7.54
CA LEU A 70 9.92 10.26 -7.64
C LEU A 70 11.04 11.18 -7.13
N ASP A 71 11.69 10.82 -6.03
CA ASP A 71 12.84 11.52 -5.49
C ASP A 71 13.99 11.61 -6.50
N GLU A 72 14.32 10.51 -7.18
CA GLU A 72 15.33 10.50 -8.25
C GLU A 72 14.95 11.45 -9.39
N ILE A 73 13.67 11.47 -9.80
CA ILE A 73 13.19 12.39 -10.84
C ILE A 73 13.35 13.85 -10.39
N ILE A 74 12.94 14.17 -9.15
CA ILE A 74 13.08 15.52 -8.58
C ILE A 74 14.54 15.97 -8.54
N VAL A 75 15.46 15.09 -8.11
CA VAL A 75 16.90 15.36 -8.08
C VAL A 75 17.46 15.54 -9.51
N SER A 76 16.96 14.77 -10.49
CA SER A 76 17.46 14.80 -11.87
C SER A 76 16.98 16.00 -12.69
N LEU A 77 15.82 16.57 -12.38
CA LEU A 77 15.33 17.80 -13.02
C LEU A 77 15.89 19.01 -12.28
N ASN A 78 16.84 19.72 -12.91
CA ASN A 78 17.46 20.94 -12.39
C ASN A 78 16.46 22.09 -12.06
N GLU A 79 15.23 22.05 -12.60
CA GLU A 79 14.15 22.99 -12.30
C GLU A 79 13.19 22.51 -11.19
N THR A 80 13.36 21.29 -10.67
CA THR A 80 12.47 20.75 -9.64
C THR A 80 13.02 21.05 -8.26
N ARG A 81 12.13 21.48 -7.37
CA ARG A 81 12.45 21.92 -6.01
C ARG A 81 12.87 20.71 -5.17
N ASN A 82 14.17 20.62 -4.85
CA ASN A 82 14.74 19.49 -4.12
C ASN A 82 14.29 19.39 -2.65
N ASP A 83 13.48 20.34 -2.17
CA ASP A 83 12.98 20.40 -0.80
C ASP A 83 11.72 19.55 -0.56
N VAL A 84 11.20 18.90 -1.60
CA VAL A 84 10.07 17.95 -1.50
C VAL A 84 10.54 16.49 -1.47
N VAL A 85 11.85 16.24 -1.67
CA VAL A 85 12.46 14.92 -1.60
C VAL A 85 12.37 14.39 -0.16
N GLY A 86 11.85 13.17 0.00
CA GLY A 86 11.72 12.53 1.31
C GLY A 86 10.68 13.16 2.25
N LEU A 87 9.80 14.01 1.72
CA LEU A 87 8.74 14.69 2.50
C LEU A 87 7.82 13.70 3.23
N GLU A 88 7.70 12.46 2.78
CA GLU A 88 6.93 11.40 3.44
C GLU A 88 7.44 11.00 4.83
N HIS A 89 8.65 11.41 5.19
CA HIS A 89 9.25 11.17 6.51
C HIS A 89 9.09 12.36 7.47
N ALA A 90 8.57 13.50 6.98
CA ALA A 90 8.37 14.71 7.77
C ALA A 90 7.14 14.61 8.70
N GLU A 91 7.05 15.51 9.67
CA GLU A 91 5.89 15.55 10.56
C GLU A 91 4.61 15.97 9.78
N PRO A 92 3.42 15.51 10.18
CA PRO A 92 2.17 15.80 9.44
C PRO A 92 1.91 17.29 9.24
N GLU A 93 2.27 18.12 10.21
CA GLU A 93 2.18 19.58 10.12
C GLU A 93 3.10 20.15 9.03
N GLU A 94 4.36 19.70 8.98
CA GLU A 94 5.35 20.13 7.99
C GLU A 94 4.95 19.72 6.57
N ILE A 95 4.41 18.51 6.40
CA ILE A 95 3.89 18.03 5.10
C ILE A 95 2.79 18.97 4.60
N ARG A 96 1.84 19.35 5.47
CA ARG A 96 0.73 20.24 5.10
C ARG A 96 1.21 21.62 4.70
N GLU A 97 2.15 22.20 5.44
CA GLU A 97 2.71 23.51 5.14
C GLU A 97 3.43 23.51 3.78
N LYS A 98 4.24 22.48 3.52
CA LYS A 98 4.92 22.31 2.24
C LYS A 98 3.95 22.13 1.07
N LEU A 99 2.90 21.32 1.24
CA LEU A 99 1.86 21.13 0.24
C LEU A 99 1.12 22.45 -0.07
N GLN A 100 0.70 23.20 0.96
CA GLN A 100 0.04 24.49 0.77
C GLN A 100 0.91 25.48 -0.01
N THR A 101 2.20 25.56 0.33
CA THR A 101 3.15 26.44 -0.34
C THR A 101 3.29 26.08 -1.83
N LEU A 102 3.38 24.78 -2.14
CA LEU A 102 3.47 24.29 -3.53
C LEU A 102 2.19 24.58 -4.34
N GLU A 103 1.02 24.36 -3.74
CA GLU A 103 -0.26 24.66 -4.38
C GLU A 103 -0.42 26.15 -4.68
N GLU A 104 -0.04 27.02 -3.73
CA GLU A 104 -0.06 28.47 -3.93
C GLU A 104 0.87 28.94 -5.04
N GLU A 105 2.08 28.39 -5.11
CA GLU A 105 3.06 28.70 -6.16
C GLU A 105 2.60 28.21 -7.53
N ALA A 106 2.06 27.01 -7.62
CA ALA A 106 1.49 26.46 -8.85
C ALA A 106 0.34 27.34 -9.37
N MET A 107 -0.55 27.82 -8.48
CA MET A 107 -1.60 28.76 -8.84
C MET A 107 -1.06 30.10 -9.35
N LYS A 108 0.04 30.60 -8.76
CA LYS A 108 0.68 31.85 -9.20
C LYS A 108 1.37 31.69 -10.56
N ALA A 109 2.02 30.55 -10.82
CA ALA A 109 2.68 30.26 -12.11
C ALA A 109 1.69 30.16 -13.28
N VAL A 110 0.46 29.72 -13.02
CA VAL A 110 -0.61 29.61 -14.04
C VAL A 110 -1.24 30.99 -14.35
N ARG A 111 -1.06 32.00 -13.49
CA ARG A 111 -1.57 33.36 -13.72
C ARG A 111 -0.47 34.22 -14.35
N PRO A 112 -0.56 34.61 -15.65
CA PRO A 112 0.47 35.45 -16.25
C PRO A 112 0.53 36.82 -15.54
N PRO A 113 1.72 37.42 -15.37
CA PRO A 113 1.85 38.74 -14.77
C PRO A 113 1.13 39.78 -15.66
N HIS A 114 0.27 40.58 -15.05
CA HIS A 114 -0.33 41.77 -15.64
C HIS A 114 0.61 42.97 -15.47
#